data_AF-A0A821ZBR1-F1
#
_entry.id   AF-A0A821ZBR1-F1
#
_cell.length_a   1.000
_cell.length_b   1.000
_cell.length_c   1.000
_cell.angle_alpha   90.00
_cell.angle_beta   90.00
_cell.angle_gamma   90.00
#
_symmetry.space_group_name_H-M   'P 1'
#
loop_
_entity.id
_entity.type
_entity.pdbx_description
1 polymer ?
#
loop_
_entity_poly.entity_id
_entity_poly.type
_entity_poly.pdbx_seq_one_letter_code
_entity_poly.pdbx_strand_id
1 'polypeptide(L)'
;MNIANNNDLNIFDLPNEILLMICKKLNMVDVLYSLVDVNERFDQLILDHLYIRHLNMTTMTIKSAFDRIFSIDNQVLSRICENIFPRIHDQVNQLTIDSHSIDRLLTFNYPQLYSLSLVDFQEKNTSTIFKR
;
A
#
# COMPACT_ATOMS: atom_id res chain seq x y z
N MET A 1 26.68 -26.89 32.37
CA MET A 1 25.65 -25.84 32.46
C MET A 1 25.74 -25.04 31.17
N ASN A 2 24.95 -25.42 30.15
CA ASN A 2 24.98 -24.77 28.83
C ASN A 2 24.06 -23.56 28.87
N ILE A 3 24.64 -22.36 28.85
CA ILE A 3 23.89 -21.13 28.58
C ILE A 3 23.70 -21.07 27.07
N ALA A 4 22.53 -21.48 26.59
CA ALA A 4 22.14 -21.24 25.22
C ALA A 4 21.78 -19.75 25.09
N ASN A 5 22.74 -18.93 24.65
CA ASN A 5 22.51 -17.56 24.22
C ASN A 5 21.85 -17.57 22.82
N ASN A 6 20.56 -17.89 22.76
CA ASN A 6 19.76 -17.51 21.59
C ASN A 6 19.26 -16.09 21.81
N ASN A 7 20.06 -15.11 21.40
CA ASN A 7 19.62 -13.71 21.23
C ASN A 7 18.78 -13.59 19.95
N ASP A 8 17.74 -14.41 19.83
CA ASP A 8 16.78 -14.32 18.73
C ASP A 8 15.83 -13.16 19.02
N LEU A 9 16.22 -11.98 18.54
CA LEU A 9 15.40 -10.77 18.63
C LEU A 9 14.16 -10.96 17.74
N ASN A 10 12.98 -11.06 18.34
CA ASN A 10 11.75 -11.21 17.59
C ASN A 10 11.35 -9.85 17.00
N ILE A 11 10.75 -9.84 15.81
CA ILE A 11 10.20 -8.60 15.22
C ILE A 11 9.18 -7.94 16.16
N PHE A 12 8.46 -8.73 16.95
CA PHE A 12 7.52 -8.22 17.96
C PHE A 12 8.20 -7.58 19.18
N ASP A 13 9.50 -7.79 19.38
CA ASP A 13 10.26 -7.13 20.46
C ASP A 13 10.71 -5.71 20.05
N LEU A 14 10.61 -5.36 18.76
CA LEU A 14 10.99 -4.04 18.26
C LEU A 14 9.98 -2.96 18.68
N PRO A 15 10.42 -1.73 18.98
CA PRO A 15 9.52 -0.58 19.19
C PRO A 15 8.67 -0.25 17.95
N ASN A 16 7.51 0.38 18.18
CA ASN A 16 6.56 0.76 17.13
C ASN A 16 7.20 1.66 16.06
N GLU A 17 8.05 2.59 16.49
CA GLU A 17 8.75 3.53 15.62
C GLU A 17 9.68 2.81 14.64
N ILE A 18 10.37 1.76 15.12
CA ILE A 18 11.27 0.94 14.31
C ILE A 18 10.47 0.10 13.32
N LEU A 19 9.38 -0.52 13.77
CA LEU A 19 8.48 -1.28 12.91
C LEU A 19 7.89 -0.41 11.79
N LEU A 20 7.46 0.81 12.12
CA LEU A 20 6.95 1.76 11.16
C LEU A 20 8.03 2.21 10.16
N MET A 21 9.26 2.44 10.63
CA MET A 21 10.40 2.74 9.75
C MET A 21 10.67 1.60 8.77
N ILE A 22 10.60 0.34 9.21
CA ILE A 22 10.76 -0.83 8.34
C ILE A 22 9.62 -0.85 7.30
N CYS A 23 8.36 -0.73 7.72
CA CYS A 23 7.21 -0.73 6.82
C CYS A 23 7.29 0.40 5.77
N LYS A 24 7.82 1.58 6.13
CA LYS A 24 8.03 2.71 5.20
C LYS A 24 9.12 2.47 4.15
N LYS A 25 9.99 1.47 4.35
CA LYS A 25 11.02 1.07 3.39
C LYS A 25 10.56 -0.03 2.44
N LEU A 26 9.47 -0.71 2.77
CA LEU A 26 8.86 -1.75 1.94
C LEU A 26 7.89 -1.15 0.93
N ASN A 27 7.54 -1.91 -0.10
CA ASN A 27 6.49 -1.52 -1.02
C ASN A 27 5.14 -1.50 -0.28
N MET A 28 4.36 -0.44 -0.48
CA MET A 28 3.08 -0.24 0.20
C MET A 28 2.07 -1.36 -0.11
N VAL A 29 2.02 -1.82 -1.36
CA VAL A 29 1.13 -2.92 -1.77
C VAL A 29 1.50 -4.20 -1.02
N ASP A 30 2.79 -4.51 -0.94
CA ASP A 30 3.27 -5.69 -0.21
C ASP A 30 2.96 -5.61 1.29
N VAL A 31 3.10 -4.43 1.90
CA VAL A 31 2.77 -4.21 3.31
C VAL A 31 1.29 -4.37 3.56
N LEU A 32 0.44 -3.67 2.79
CA LEU A 32 -1.01 -3.74 2.95
C LEU A 32 -1.51 -5.17 2.73
N TYR A 33 -1.06 -5.83 1.67
CA TYR A 33 -1.45 -7.21 1.40
C TYR A 33 -0.92 -8.17 2.47
N SER A 34 0.34 -8.08 2.87
CA SER A 34 0.96 -9.14 3.66
C SER A 34 0.79 -9.00 5.16
N LEU A 35 0.60 -7.78 5.68
CA LEU A 35 0.65 -7.52 7.12
C LEU A 35 -0.69 -7.10 7.73
N VAL A 36 -1.63 -6.57 6.94
CA VAL A 36 -2.98 -6.26 7.43
C VAL A 36 -3.73 -7.56 7.72
N ASP A 37 -4.42 -7.57 8.87
CA ASP A 37 -5.15 -8.69 9.47
C ASP A 37 -4.27 -9.87 9.93
N VAL A 38 -2.93 -9.72 9.90
CA VAL A 38 -2.01 -10.74 10.43
C VAL A 38 -1.80 -10.58 11.93
N ASN A 39 -1.73 -9.34 12.41
CA ASN A 39 -1.55 -9.04 13.82
C ASN A 39 -2.14 -7.66 14.15
N GLU A 40 -2.87 -7.57 15.26
CA GLU A 40 -3.51 -6.32 15.69
C GLU A 40 -2.52 -5.14 15.83
N ARG A 41 -1.29 -5.41 16.27
CA ARG A 41 -0.25 -4.38 16.38
C ARG A 41 0.20 -3.87 15.02
N PHE A 42 0.28 -4.74 14.01
CA PHE A 42 0.58 -4.31 12.64
C PHE A 42 -0.59 -3.52 12.06
N ASP A 43 -1.83 -3.94 12.29
CA ASP A 43 -3.02 -3.18 11.87
C ASP A 43 -3.00 -1.76 12.44
N GLN A 44 -2.74 -1.62 13.73
CA GLN A 44 -2.65 -0.30 14.38
C GLN A 44 -1.56 0.58 13.75
N LEU A 45 -0.42 0.01 13.35
CA LEU A 45 0.69 0.76 12.75
C LEU A 45 0.47 1.10 11.28
N ILE A 46 -0.06 0.15 10.51
CA ILE A 46 -0.20 0.24 9.05
C ILE A 46 -1.43 1.05 8.68
N LEU A 47 -2.51 0.94 9.46
CA LEU A 47 -3.75 1.68 9.20
C LEU A 47 -3.77 3.04 9.92
N ASP A 48 -2.71 3.39 10.65
CA ASP A 48 -2.55 4.70 11.23
C ASP A 48 -2.51 5.78 10.15
N HIS A 49 -3.23 6.87 10.39
CA HIS A 49 -3.34 8.02 9.48
C HIS A 49 -1.98 8.53 8.97
N LEU A 50 -0.91 8.51 9.78
CA LEU A 50 0.41 8.99 9.36
C LEU A 50 1.07 8.09 8.30
N TYR A 51 0.71 6.81 8.26
CA TYR A 51 1.19 5.86 7.25
C TYR A 51 0.32 5.92 5.99
N ILE A 52 -1.01 5.88 6.13
CA ILE A 52 -1.93 5.75 5.00
C ILE A 52 -2.25 7.06 4.26
N ARG A 53 -1.95 8.22 4.83
CA ARG A 53 -2.25 9.51 4.16
C ARG A 53 -1.72 9.59 2.73
N HIS A 54 -0.59 8.93 2.46
CA HIS A 54 0.03 8.87 1.14
C HIS A 54 0.10 7.40 0.68
N LEU A 55 -0.87 6.97 -0.12
CA LEU A 55 -0.90 5.62 -0.67
C LEU A 55 -0.24 5.58 -2.04
N ASN A 56 0.79 4.74 -2.16
CA ASN A 56 1.37 4.39 -3.45
C ASN A 56 0.98 2.97 -3.85
N MET A 57 -0.05 2.86 -4.68
CA MET A 57 -0.58 1.61 -5.24
C MET A 57 0.06 1.33 -6.60
N THR A 58 1.39 1.34 -6.64
CA THR A 58 2.17 0.89 -7.79
C THR A 58 3.18 -0.14 -7.32
N THR A 59 3.43 -1.17 -8.13
CA THR A 59 4.54 -2.10 -7.86
C THR A 59 5.75 -1.64 -8.67
N MET A 60 6.73 -1.08 -7.97
CA MET A 60 8.04 -0.74 -8.54
C MET A 60 9.04 -1.82 -8.12
N THR A 61 9.55 -2.59 -9.08
CA THR A 61 10.80 -3.33 -8.93
C THR A 61 11.94 -2.49 -9.50
N ILE A 62 12.72 -1.85 -8.63
CA ILE A 62 13.96 -1.17 -9.04
C ILE A 62 15.04 -2.23 -9.29
N LYS A 63 15.64 -2.26 -10.48
CA LYS A 63 17.08 -2.61 -10.65
C LYS A 63 17.73 -2.39 -12.03
N SER A 64 17.07 -1.93 -13.10
CA SER A 64 17.80 -1.68 -14.36
C SER A 64 17.07 -0.74 -15.32
N ALA A 65 17.79 -0.15 -16.28
CA ALA A 65 17.35 0.81 -17.30
C ALA A 65 16.14 0.40 -18.19
N PHE A 66 15.51 -0.74 -17.92
CA PHE A 66 14.23 -1.19 -18.47
C PHE A 66 13.17 -1.23 -17.35
N ASP A 67 13.03 -0.15 -16.59
CA ASP A 67 12.08 -0.02 -15.48
C ASP A 67 10.64 -0.16 -16.00
N ARG A 68 10.16 -1.40 -16.06
CA ARG A 68 8.74 -1.70 -16.23
C ARG A 68 8.10 -1.64 -14.86
N ILE A 69 7.12 -0.76 -14.73
CA ILE A 69 6.17 -0.84 -13.62
C ILE A 69 5.35 -2.11 -13.87
N PHE A 70 5.40 -3.05 -12.93
CA PHE A 70 4.50 -4.19 -12.99
C PHE A 70 3.17 -3.75 -12.40
N SER A 71 2.08 -4.18 -13.02
CA SER A 71 0.74 -3.98 -12.46
C SER A 71 0.58 -4.85 -11.22
N ILE A 72 -0.19 -4.35 -10.24
CA ILE A 72 -0.57 -5.14 -9.07
C ILE A 72 -1.34 -6.39 -9.54
N ASP A 73 -0.98 -7.56 -9.01
CA ASP A 73 -1.71 -8.80 -9.28
C ASP A 73 -3.19 -8.66 -8.89
N ASN A 74 -4.09 -9.22 -9.71
CA ASN A 74 -5.54 -9.06 -9.51
C ASN A 74 -6.04 -9.61 -8.17
N GLN A 75 -5.45 -10.70 -7.67
CA GLN A 75 -5.81 -11.27 -6.37
C GLN A 75 -5.36 -10.35 -5.23
N VAL A 76 -4.16 -9.78 -5.35
CA VAL A 76 -3.63 -8.79 -4.41
C VAL A 76 -4.53 -7.56 -4.39
N LEU A 77 -4.85 -7.01 -5.56
CA LEU A 77 -5.71 -5.85 -5.71
C LEU A 77 -7.13 -6.12 -5.18
N SER A 78 -7.70 -7.31 -5.42
CA SER A 78 -9.02 -7.67 -4.88
C SER A 78 -9.04 -7.67 -3.37
N ARG A 79 -8.06 -8.31 -2.73
CA ARG A 79 -8.00 -8.31 -1.27
C ARG A 79 -7.87 -6.90 -0.72
N ILE A 80 -7.03 -6.06 -1.33
CA ILE A 80 -6.82 -4.69 -0.90
C ILE A 80 -8.11 -3.87 -1.05
N CYS A 81 -8.78 -3.95 -2.20
CA CYS A 81 -10.04 -3.24 -2.44
C CYS A 81 -11.18 -3.73 -1.53
N GLU A 82 -11.30 -5.03 -1.30
CA GLU A 82 -12.44 -5.59 -0.57
C GLU A 82 -12.31 -5.45 0.95
N ASN A 83 -11.09 -5.57 1.48
CA ASN A 83 -10.89 -5.70 2.93
C ASN A 83 -10.18 -4.48 3.55
N ILE A 84 -9.32 -3.80 2.80
CA ILE A 84 -8.43 -2.77 3.35
C ILE A 84 -8.93 -1.37 3.02
N PHE A 85 -9.20 -1.06 1.75
CA PHE A 85 -9.68 0.26 1.32
C PHE A 85 -10.94 0.74 2.06
N PRO A 86 -11.96 -0.10 2.34
CA PRO A 86 -13.12 0.30 3.12
C PRO A 86 -12.78 0.87 4.52
N ARG A 87 -11.61 0.53 5.07
CA ARG A 87 -11.15 0.96 6.40
C ARG A 87 -10.31 2.25 6.36
N ILE A 88 -9.75 2.61 5.20
CA ILE A 88 -8.72 3.65 5.10
C ILE A 88 -9.01 4.76 4.09
N HIS A 89 -9.98 4.57 3.18
CA HIS A 89 -10.22 5.49 2.06
C HIS A 89 -10.54 6.93 2.49
N ASP A 90 -11.12 7.12 3.67
CA ASP A 90 -11.47 8.41 4.23
C ASP A 90 -10.26 9.23 4.72
N GLN A 91 -9.15 8.56 4.96
CA GLN A 91 -7.90 9.11 5.48
C GLN A 91 -6.83 9.30 4.39
N VAL A 92 -7.11 8.91 3.14
CA VAL A 92 -6.16 9.05 2.03
C VAL A 92 -6.18 10.49 1.50
N ASN A 93 -5.03 11.15 1.56
CA ASN A 93 -4.84 12.51 1.06
C ASN A 93 -4.16 12.55 -0.31
N GLN A 94 -3.25 11.61 -0.54
CA GLN A 94 -2.52 11.45 -1.78
C GLN A 94 -2.60 9.99 -2.23
N LEU A 95 -2.99 9.77 -3.48
CA LEU A 95 -3.11 8.45 -4.08
C LEU A 95 -2.31 8.40 -5.39
N THR A 96 -1.39 7.44 -5.48
CA THR A 96 -0.69 7.10 -6.71
C THR A 96 -1.13 5.73 -7.19
N ILE A 97 -1.62 5.62 -8.42
CA ILE A 97 -2.15 4.37 -8.99
C ILE A 97 -1.63 4.17 -10.42
N ASP A 98 -1.50 2.91 -10.83
CA ASP A 98 -1.28 2.55 -12.23
C ASP A 98 -2.59 2.50 -13.03
N SER A 99 -2.48 2.46 -14.36
CA SER A 99 -3.63 2.42 -15.27
C SER A 99 -4.51 1.17 -15.11
N HIS A 100 -3.95 0.05 -14.66
CA HIS A 100 -4.68 -1.20 -14.41
C HIS A 100 -5.59 -1.13 -13.18
N SER A 101 -5.21 -0.32 -12.19
CA SER A 101 -5.89 -0.23 -10.89
C SER A 101 -6.97 0.84 -10.82
N ILE A 102 -7.07 1.72 -11.83
CA ILE A 102 -7.97 2.88 -11.88
C ILE A 102 -9.42 2.50 -11.59
N ASP A 103 -9.97 1.57 -12.37
CA ASP A 103 -11.40 1.24 -12.31
C ASP A 103 -11.81 0.62 -10.97
N ARG A 104 -10.86 0.09 -10.20
CA ARG A 104 -11.12 -0.55 -8.90
C ARG A 104 -10.85 0.38 -7.73
N LEU A 105 -9.85 1.25 -7.84
CA LEU A 105 -9.48 2.16 -6.76
C LEU A 105 -10.27 3.47 -6.81
N LEU A 106 -10.71 3.92 -7.98
CA LEU A 106 -11.52 5.15 -8.08
C LEU A 106 -13.01 4.96 -7.76
N THR A 107 -13.46 3.74 -7.43
CA THR A 107 -14.84 3.49 -6.97
C THR A 107 -15.07 3.95 -5.54
N PHE A 108 -14.01 4.14 -4.76
CA PHE A 108 -14.10 4.62 -3.38
C PHE A 108 -14.29 6.14 -3.34
N ASN A 109 -14.98 6.62 -2.31
CA ASN A 109 -15.10 8.05 -2.04
C ASN A 109 -13.92 8.52 -1.18
N TYR A 110 -13.07 9.40 -1.70
CA TYR A 110 -11.92 9.93 -0.95
C TYR A 110 -12.15 11.38 -0.52
N PRO A 111 -12.82 11.64 0.62
CA PRO A 111 -13.18 12.99 1.04
C PRO A 111 -11.99 13.91 1.30
N GLN A 112 -10.83 13.35 1.65
CA GLN A 112 -9.61 14.10 1.98
C GLN A 112 -8.57 14.15 0.86
N LEU A 113 -8.87 13.55 -0.30
CA LEU A 113 -7.95 13.46 -1.42
C LEU A 113 -7.76 14.82 -2.08
N TYR A 114 -6.54 15.32 -2.05
CA TYR A 114 -6.16 16.54 -2.77
C TYR A 114 -5.14 16.27 -3.89
N SER A 115 -4.56 15.07 -3.96
CA SER A 115 -3.61 14.69 -5.00
C SER A 115 -3.85 13.28 -5.51
N LEU A 116 -4.01 13.14 -6.84
CA LEU A 116 -4.09 11.88 -7.55
C LEU A 116 -2.99 11.85 -8.61
N SER A 117 -2.11 10.85 -8.55
CA SER A 117 -1.07 10.61 -9.54
C SER A 117 -1.35 9.32 -10.30
N LEU A 118 -1.45 9.43 -11.63
CA LEU A 118 -1.65 8.28 -12.52
C LEU A 118 -0.31 7.96 -13.19
N VAL A 119 0.12 6.71 -13.06
CA VAL A 119 1.37 6.23 -13.64
C VAL A 119 1.08 5.29 -14.81
N ASP A 120 1.91 5.36 -15.86
CA ASP A 120 1.75 4.59 -17.09
C ASP A 120 0.35 4.74 -17.72
N PHE A 121 -0.15 5.98 -17.72
CA PHE A 121 -1.45 6.33 -18.27
C PHE A 121 -1.31 6.65 -19.77
N GLN A 122 -1.86 5.78 -20.62
CA GLN A 122 -1.99 6.07 -22.05
C GLN A 122 -3.32 6.77 -22.35
N GLU A 123 -3.27 7.82 -23.18
CA GLU A 123 -4.38 8.73 -23.50
C GLU A 123 -5.66 8.05 -24.01
N LYS A 124 -5.56 6.81 -24.52
CA LYS A 124 -6.73 6.00 -24.94
C LYS A 124 -7.70 5.65 -23.81
N ASN A 125 -7.28 5.79 -22.54
CA ASN A 125 -8.11 5.49 -21.36
C ASN A 125 -8.92 6.69 -20.84
N THR A 126 -8.86 7.86 -21.50
CA THR A 126 -9.52 9.11 -21.07
C THR A 126 -11.04 9.09 -21.17
N SER A 127 -11.62 8.26 -22.05
CA SER A 127 -13.06 8.26 -22.31
C SER A 127 -13.93 7.71 -21.19
N THR A 128 -13.34 7.04 -20.20
CA THR A 128 -14.02 6.44 -19.04
C THR A 128 -13.92 7.28 -17.77
N ILE A 129 -12.89 8.12 -17.62
CA ILE A 129 -12.57 8.80 -16.34
C ILE A 129 -13.34 10.11 -16.15
N PHE A 130 -13.64 10.84 -17.24
CA PHE A 130 -14.30 12.16 -17.17
C PHE A 130 -15.80 12.13 -17.52
N LYS A 131 -16.41 10.95 -17.61
CA LYS A 131 -17.88 10.85 -17.74
C LYS A 131 -18.52 10.96 -16.34
N ARG A 132 -18.60 12.19 -15.83
CA ARG A 132 -19.54 12.59 -14.78
C ARG A 132 -20.52 13.61 -15.35
#